data_AF-A0A0L6X1D6-F1
#
_entry.id   AF-A0A0L6X1D6-F1
#
_cell.length_a   1.000
_cell.length_b   1.000
_cell.length_c   1.000
_cell.angle_alpha   90.00
_cell.angle_beta   90.00
_cell.angle_gamma   90.00
#
_symmetry.space_group_name_H-M   'P 1'
#
loop_
_entity.id
_entity.type
_entity.pdbx_description
1 polymer ?
#
loop_
_entity_poly.entity_id
_entity_poly.type
_entity_poly.pdbx_seq_one_letter_code
_entity_poly.pdbx_strand_id
1 'polypeptide(L)'
;MTANPKWSEIQKALLKEPAVNGKKQTTADQPDIVARVFELKKNAVVEEIKEGLFGSCVAYVHTIEFQKRGLSYMHILIFFHHHHRIKDAPDMDSIVSAQIPDPVAQPELYQVLALFES
;
A
#
# COMPACT_ATOMS: atom_id res chain seq x y z
N MET A 1 -2.07 5.08 0.32
CA MET A 1 -1.85 3.64 0.63
C MET A 1 -2.69 3.25 1.83
N THR A 2 -3.45 2.15 1.77
CA THR A 2 -4.23 1.60 2.90
C THR A 2 -3.50 0.42 3.53
N ALA A 3 -3.54 0.29 4.86
CA ALA A 3 -3.15 -0.94 5.53
C ALA A 3 -4.05 -2.11 5.09
N ASN A 4 -3.45 -3.27 4.81
CA ASN A 4 -4.18 -4.48 4.46
C ASN A 4 -3.90 -5.60 5.49
N PRO A 5 -4.91 -6.01 6.29
CA PRO A 5 -4.80 -7.12 7.23
C PRO A 5 -4.34 -8.44 6.58
N LYS A 6 -4.64 -8.64 5.29
CA LYS A 6 -4.31 -9.86 4.53
C LYS A 6 -2.85 -9.92 4.08
N TRP A 7 -2.01 -8.91 4.36
CA TRP A 7 -0.58 -8.97 4.03
C TRP A 7 0.10 -10.17 4.68
N SER A 8 0.93 -10.86 3.90
CA SER A 8 1.55 -12.12 4.31
C SER A 8 2.41 -11.97 5.56
N GLU A 9 3.06 -10.82 5.72
CA GLU A 9 3.94 -10.46 6.82
C GLU A 9 3.15 -10.36 8.14
N ILE A 10 1.93 -9.82 8.08
CA ILE A 10 1.02 -9.78 9.22
C ILE A 10 0.55 -11.19 9.53
N GLN A 11 0.03 -11.92 8.53
CA GLN A 11 -0.51 -13.28 8.73
C GLN A 11 0.54 -14.27 9.25
N LYS A 12 1.81 -14.11 8.87
CA LYS A 12 2.93 -14.92 9.37
C LYS A 12 3.33 -14.57 10.81
N ALA A 13 3.16 -13.31 11.21
CA ALA A 13 3.51 -12.82 12.55
C ALA A 13 2.45 -13.12 13.61
N LEU A 14 1.19 -13.33 13.20
CA LEU A 14 0.13 -13.76 14.12
C LEU A 14 0.37 -15.18 14.63
N LEU A 15 0.00 -15.42 15.89
CA LEU A 15 0.01 -16.76 16.47
C LEU A 15 -0.95 -17.68 15.72
N LYS A 16 -0.39 -18.73 15.12
CA LYS A 16 -1.14 -19.75 14.37
C LYS A 16 -1.81 -20.77 15.29
N GLU A 17 -1.16 -21.07 16.40
CA GLU A 17 -1.67 -21.96 17.43
C GLU A 17 -2.72 -21.22 18.29
N PRO A 18 -3.84 -21.88 18.62
CA PRO A 18 -4.82 -21.28 19.51
C PRO A 18 -4.20 -21.06 20.90
N ALA A 19 -4.52 -19.92 21.51
CA ALA A 19 -4.20 -19.70 22.92
C ALA A 19 -4.90 -20.75 23.80
N VAL A 20 -4.58 -20.79 25.09
CA VAL A 20 -5.14 -21.76 26.08
C VAL A 20 -6.67 -21.83 26.08
N ASN A 21 -7.35 -20.79 25.58
CA ASN A 21 -8.80 -20.69 25.42
C ASN A 21 -9.34 -21.19 24.05
N GLY A 22 -8.52 -21.79 23.19
CA GLY A 22 -8.90 -22.30 21.88
C GLY A 22 -9.02 -21.24 20.78
N LYS A 23 -8.71 -19.97 21.04
CA LYS A 23 -8.88 -18.87 20.07
C LYS A 23 -7.56 -18.56 19.34
N LYS A 24 -7.61 -18.51 18.01
CA LYS A 24 -6.51 -17.98 17.17
C LYS A 24 -6.46 -16.47 17.25
N GLN A 25 -5.27 -15.91 17.15
CA GLN A 25 -5.06 -14.48 17.15
C GLN A 25 -5.52 -13.88 15.82
N THR A 26 -6.19 -12.74 15.88
CA THR A 26 -6.60 -11.96 14.72
C THR A 26 -5.79 -10.67 14.63
N THR A 27 -5.85 -9.99 13.48
CA THR A 27 -5.19 -8.68 13.31
C THR A 27 -5.74 -7.61 14.25
N ALA A 28 -7.01 -7.73 14.67
CA ALA A 28 -7.60 -6.84 15.66
C ALA A 28 -7.01 -7.04 17.06
N ASP A 29 -6.49 -8.24 17.35
CA ASP A 29 -5.83 -8.55 18.62
C ASP A 29 -4.35 -8.09 18.64
N GLN A 30 -3.76 -7.74 17.49
CA GLN A 30 -2.38 -7.27 17.33
C GLN A 30 -2.29 -6.02 16.42
N PRO A 31 -2.88 -4.89 16.83
CA PRO A 31 -2.85 -3.67 16.03
C PRO A 31 -1.43 -3.12 15.84
N ASP A 32 -0.50 -3.45 16.74
CA ASP A 32 0.92 -3.07 16.67
C ASP A 32 1.65 -3.76 15.51
N ILE A 33 1.37 -5.04 15.24
CA ILE A 33 1.92 -5.77 14.09
C ILE A 33 1.45 -5.12 12.80
N VAL A 34 0.15 -4.80 12.70
CA VAL A 34 -0.41 -4.12 11.53
C VAL A 34 0.26 -2.76 11.31
N ALA A 35 0.40 -1.96 12.36
CA ALA A 35 1.04 -0.65 12.31
C ALA A 35 2.52 -0.73 11.88
N ARG A 36 3.28 -1.71 12.41
CA ARG A 36 4.68 -1.93 12.02
C ARG A 36 4.84 -2.32 10.56
N VAL A 37 4.02 -3.26 10.07
CA VAL A 37 4.07 -3.67 8.66
C VAL A 37 3.66 -2.52 7.75
N PHE A 38 2.65 -1.74 8.14
CA PHE A 38 2.25 -0.54 7.41
C PHE A 38 3.38 0.51 7.34
N GLU A 39 4.07 0.76 8.45
CA GLU A 39 5.19 1.70 8.51
C GLU A 39 6.35 1.26 7.59
N LEU A 40 6.68 -0.03 7.59
CA LEU A 40 7.70 -0.60 6.69
C LEU A 40 7.31 -0.42 5.22
N LYS A 41 6.07 -0.74 4.86
CA LYS A 41 5.58 -0.55 3.48
C LYS A 41 5.50 0.92 3.08
N LYS A 42 5.13 1.82 4.01
CA LYS A 42 5.20 3.27 3.78
C LYS A 42 6.61 3.69 3.42
N ASN A 43 7.58 3.27 4.21
CA ASN A 43 8.96 3.68 4.02
C ASN A 43 9.51 3.19 2.69
N ALA A 44 9.19 1.95 2.29
CA ALA A 44 9.52 1.43 0.96
C ALA A 44 8.91 2.29 -0.16
N VAL A 45 7.61 2.62 -0.10
CA VAL A 45 6.96 3.50 -1.11
C VAL A 45 7.61 4.89 -1.17
N VAL A 46 7.91 5.48 -0.01
CA VAL A 46 8.57 6.80 0.06
C VAL A 46 9.99 6.75 -0.52
N GLU A 47 10.71 5.66 -0.31
CA GLU A 47 12.03 5.44 -0.88
C GLU A 47 11.98 5.33 -2.40
N GLU A 48 11.08 4.52 -2.97
CA GLU A 48 10.88 4.43 -4.42
C GLU A 48 10.53 5.79 -5.05
N ILE A 49 9.68 6.59 -4.38
CA ILE A 49 9.35 7.96 -4.82
C ILE A 49 10.61 8.85 -4.86
N LYS A 50 11.46 8.75 -3.85
CA LYS A 50 12.72 9.52 -3.79
C LYS A 50 13.71 9.09 -4.87
N GLU A 51 13.75 7.81 -5.19
CA GLU A 51 14.59 7.24 -6.25
C GLU A 51 14.08 7.56 -7.65
N GLY A 52 12.89 8.15 -7.76
CA GLY A 52 12.37 8.68 -9.01
C GLY A 52 11.31 7.83 -9.67
N LEU A 53 10.58 7.00 -8.90
CA LEU A 53 9.43 6.21 -9.39
C LEU A 53 8.47 7.03 -10.27
N PHE A 54 8.23 8.29 -9.90
CA PHE A 54 7.36 9.21 -10.65
C PHE A 54 8.14 10.36 -11.31
N GLY A 55 9.47 10.25 -11.40
CA GLY A 55 10.37 11.33 -11.78
C GLY A 55 10.98 12.06 -10.59
N SER A 56 11.82 13.07 -10.86
CA SER A 56 12.61 13.74 -9.82
C SER A 56 11.74 14.45 -8.78
N CYS A 57 11.78 13.95 -7.54
CA CYS A 57 11.09 14.49 -6.37
C CYS A 57 11.98 15.52 -5.64
N VAL A 58 11.47 16.74 -5.43
CA VAL A 58 12.17 17.80 -4.69
C VAL A 58 11.74 17.81 -3.22
N ALA A 59 10.46 17.53 -2.96
CA ALA A 59 9.90 17.43 -1.62
C ALA A 59 8.67 16.52 -1.62
N TYR A 60 8.28 16.04 -0.45
CA TYR A 60 7.02 15.33 -0.26
C TYR A 60 6.49 15.60 1.15
N VAL A 61 5.18 15.53 1.31
CA VAL A 61 4.49 15.58 2.60
C VAL A 61 3.52 14.42 2.64
N HIS A 62 3.44 13.72 3.76
CA HIS A 62 2.44 12.68 3.95
C HIS A 62 1.73 12.83 5.28
N THR A 63 0.48 12.39 5.32
CA THR A 63 -0.33 12.28 6.53
C THR A 63 -0.80 10.85 6.68
N ILE A 64 -0.94 10.40 7.93
CA ILE A 64 -1.49 9.09 8.27
C ILE A 64 -2.80 9.31 9.02
N GLU A 65 -3.88 8.77 8.47
CA GLU A 65 -5.20 8.80 9.08
C GLU A 65 -5.55 7.42 9.63
N PHE A 66 -5.90 7.36 10.90
CA PHE A 66 -6.37 6.15 11.55
C PHE A 66 -7.89 6.11 11.48
N GLN A 67 -8.43 5.23 10.64
CA GLN A 67 -9.88 5.07 10.53
C GLN A 67 -10.46 4.42 11.79
N LYS A 68 -11.75 4.70 12.11
CA LYS A 68 -12.46 4.12 13.27
C LYS A 68 -12.47 2.57 13.30
N ARG A 69 -12.21 1.91 12.16
CA ARG A 69 -12.11 0.45 12.03
C ARG A 69 -10.65 -0.06 12.01
N GLY A 70 -9.70 0.79 12.37
CA GLY A 70 -8.33 0.41 12.73
C GLY A 70 -7.32 0.36 11.59
N LEU A 71 -7.73 0.57 10.33
CA LEU A 71 -6.78 0.62 9.21
C LEU A 71 -6.21 2.02 9.05
N SER A 72 -4.88 2.10 9.08
CA SER A 72 -4.16 3.32 8.73
C SER A 72 -4.22 3.53 7.22
N TYR A 73 -4.52 4.76 6.83
CA TYR A 73 -4.48 5.22 5.46
C TYR A 73 -3.47 6.35 5.34
N MET A 74 -2.70 6.38 4.27
CA MET A 74 -1.73 7.42 3.98
C MET A 74 -2.15 8.22 2.76
N HIS A 75 -2.19 9.55 2.94
CA HIS A 75 -2.17 10.52 1.86
C HIS A 75 -0.75 11.04 1.69
N ILE A 76 -0.28 11.13 0.45
CA ILE A 76 1.05 11.68 0.12
C ILE A 76 0.90 12.72 -0.99
N LEU A 77 1.56 13.86 -0.81
CA LEU A 77 1.69 14.93 -1.78
C LEU A 77 3.17 15.01 -2.19
N ILE A 78 3.43 14.96 -3.50
CA ILE A 78 4.78 14.95 -4.08
C ILE A 78 4.99 16.26 -4.84
N PHE A 79 6.14 16.90 -4.63
CA PHE A 79 6.56 18.11 -5.31
C PHE A 79 7.66 17.78 -6.29
N PHE A 80 7.34 17.81 -7.58
CA PHE A 80 8.28 17.48 -8.66
C PHE A 80 9.25 18.62 -8.99
N HIS A 81 10.45 18.24 -9.43
CA HIS A 81 11.38 19.16 -10.06
C HIS A 81 10.75 19.76 -11.31
N HIS A 82 11.08 21.02 -11.64
CA HIS A 82 10.40 21.76 -12.71
C HIS A 82 10.47 21.07 -14.09
N HIS A 83 11.55 20.31 -14.36
CA HIS A 83 11.68 19.51 -15.58
C HIS A 83 10.80 18.25 -15.62
N HIS A 84 10.37 17.74 -14.47
CA HIS A 84 9.54 16.54 -14.32
C HIS A 84 8.12 16.87 -13.84
N ARG A 85 7.70 18.15 -13.93
CA ARG A 85 6.33 18.54 -13.62
C ARG A 85 5.38 17.93 -14.64
N ILE A 86 4.28 17.40 -14.14
CA ILE A 86 3.09 17.00 -14.91
C ILE A 86 2.45 18.27 -15.47
N LYS A 87 2.37 18.41 -16.80
CA LYS A 87 1.87 19.64 -17.45
C LYS A 87 0.50 19.45 -18.08
N ASP A 88 0.20 18.25 -18.55
CA ASP A 88 -1.01 17.93 -19.29
C ASP A 88 -1.55 16.52 -18.95
N ALA A 89 -2.68 16.17 -19.58
CA ALA A 89 -3.32 14.89 -19.37
C ALA A 89 -2.44 13.69 -19.81
N PRO A 90 -1.74 13.73 -20.97
CA PRO A 90 -0.81 12.66 -21.34
C PRO A 90 0.31 12.41 -20.31
N ASP A 91 0.91 13.46 -19.75
CA ASP A 91 1.90 13.31 -18.68
C ASP A 91 1.28 12.59 -17.46
N MET A 92 0.04 12.94 -17.11
CA MET A 92 -0.69 12.33 -16.00
C MET A 92 -1.02 10.86 -16.27
N ASP A 93 -1.49 10.53 -17.47
CA ASP A 93 -1.83 9.16 -17.90
C ASP A 93 -0.59 8.25 -17.93
N SER A 94 0.60 8.82 -18.14
CA SER A 94 1.87 8.07 -18.08
C SER A 94 2.27 7.65 -16.67
N ILE A 95 1.79 8.37 -15.65
CA ILE A 95 2.13 8.18 -14.23
C ILE A 95 1.03 7.42 -13.50
N VAL A 96 -0.23 7.73 -13.82
CA VAL A 96 -1.40 7.15 -13.19
C VAL A 96 -2.23 6.47 -14.26
N SER A 97 -2.40 5.16 -14.12
CA SER A 97 -3.24 4.35 -14.99
C SER A 97 -4.08 3.41 -14.15
N ALA A 98 -5.34 3.24 -14.53
CA ALA A 98 -6.24 2.25 -13.97
C ALA A 98 -6.66 1.31 -15.10
N GLN A 99 -5.84 0.30 -15.37
CA GLN A 99 -6.15 -0.74 -16.36
C GLN A 99 -6.57 -2.02 -15.64
N ILE A 100 -7.64 -2.64 -16.13
CA ILE A 100 -7.97 -4.03 -15.79
C ILE A 100 -7.01 -4.90 -16.59
N PRO A 101 -6.13 -5.70 -15.95
CA PRO A 101 -5.20 -6.58 -16.63
C PRO A 101 -5.95 -7.59 -17.50
N ASP A 102 -5.38 -7.96 -18.64
CA ASP A 102 -5.98 -9.00 -19.47
C ASP A 102 -5.84 -10.37 -18.77
N PRO A 103 -6.93 -11.15 -18.62
CA PRO A 103 -6.89 -12.42 -17.89
C PRO A 103 -6.06 -13.51 -18.57
N VAL A 104 -5.77 -13.37 -19.87
CA VAL A 104 -4.98 -14.33 -20.66
C VAL A 104 -3.54 -13.87 -20.77
N ALA A 105 -3.29 -12.60 -21.09
CA ALA A 105 -1.95 -12.05 -21.28
C ALA A 105 -1.26 -11.65 -19.96
N GLN A 106 -2.02 -11.31 -18.92
CA GLN A 106 -1.53 -10.85 -17.61
C GLN A 106 -2.26 -11.57 -16.46
N PRO A 107 -2.24 -12.92 -16.42
CA PRO A 107 -3.04 -13.70 -15.49
C PRO A 107 -2.70 -13.39 -14.03
N GLU A 108 -1.44 -13.13 -13.69
CA GLU A 108 -1.00 -12.81 -12.32
C GLU A 108 -1.57 -11.48 -11.82
N LEU A 109 -1.49 -10.42 -12.64
CA LEU A 109 -2.05 -9.11 -12.32
C LEU A 109 -3.58 -9.17 -12.20
N TYR A 110 -4.22 -9.94 -13.08
CA TYR A 110 -5.67 -10.17 -13.01
C TYR A 110 -6.06 -10.91 -11.72
N GLN A 111 -5.26 -11.90 -11.30
CA GLN A 111 -5.48 -12.64 -10.05
C GLN A 111 -5.35 -11.74 -8.82
N VAL A 112 -4.41 -10.79 -8.84
CA VAL A 112 -4.25 -9.80 -7.78
C VAL A 112 -5.52 -8.95 -7.65
N LEU A 113 -6.13 -8.49 -8.75
CA LEU A 113 -7.39 -7.75 -8.70
C LEU A 113 -8.54 -8.60 -8.15
N ALA A 114 -8.65 -9.87 -8.57
CA ALA A 114 -9.68 -10.79 -8.07
C ALA A 114 -9.62 -11.00 -6.55
N LEU A 115 -8.44 -10.84 -5.93
CA LEU A 115 -8.27 -10.93 -4.47
C LEU A 115 -8.77 -9.69 -3.71
N PHE A 116 -8.89 -8.54 -4.37
CA PHE A 116 -9.41 -7.30 -3.77
C PHE A 116 -10.94 -7.22 -3.77
N GLU A 117 -11.63 -7.99 -4.62
CA GLU A 117 -13.11 -8.04 -4.69
C GLU A 117 -13.74 -9.12 -3.78
N SER A 118 -12.95 -9.78 -2.91
CA SER A 118 -13.40 -10.81 -1.95
C SER A 118 -13.19 -10.43 -0.48
#